data_AF-A0A8S1Q5Z3-F1
#
_entry.id   AF-A0A8S1Q5Z3-F1
#
_cell.length_a   1.000
_cell.length_b   1.000
_cell.length_c   1.000
_cell.angle_alpha   90.00
_cell.angle_beta   90.00
_cell.angle_gamma   90.00
#
_symmetry.space_group_name_H-M   'P 1'
#
loop_
_entity.id
_entity.type
_entity.pdbx_description
1 polymer ?
#
loop_
_entity_poly.entity_id
_entity_poly.type
_entity_poly.pdbx_seq_one_letter_code
_entity_poly.pdbx_strand_id
1 'polypeptide(L)'
;MEEFEILDFHELQVEKQGCEQASKFLQRKIQNGFKVNLIIKKQHNFVLPPLQQKKNDLFSKHHQPIDIVSQNSEQTENNYKHASSTSSNQSIKMAKNQIASPTQNEIPNQHLNEQISQQSDDEQVSFDKYNSKNFEQLFKNDQNTQKIKISLQFFRDGKFKLALERMLDIYKEANEKLKQQLDKLQNSVTILICIQSLCYASQIFKELGQINEAQKCLDKCLNQFEINDFNLQSKIFIEKANLYLLNNQYLQSLDYYKKALINYEQVNWKIDIAKMLIKISFIYALLHDNEDAKKICYEGLSILQSKLDNQDYRIFETYYTLGCIYYLEKEYDFALEYLEQSKEGFIKLYGHKNQQIFKVMNLQGVIYHLQGNSNNAMEIYEQIVAYHGDTETIGLALILNNLALAYLDRMKFKSANLSFVKALAILKSYFYENHQFIQRVEKNQMLVAQAALSYM
;
A
#
# COMPACT_ATOMS: atom_id res chain seq x y z
N MET A 1 2.50 -1.93 28.74
CA MET A 1 2.09 -1.91 27.33
C MET A 1 3.37 -2.06 26.56
N GLU A 2 3.65 -3.29 26.16
CA GLU A 2 4.91 -3.73 25.57
C GLU A 2 4.69 -3.79 24.06
N GLU A 3 5.56 -3.10 23.31
CA GLU A 3 5.49 -2.96 21.86
C GLU A 3 5.82 -4.30 21.19
N PHE A 4 4.80 -4.99 20.67
CA PHE A 4 4.97 -6.13 19.76
C PHE A 4 5.17 -5.64 18.32
N GLU A 5 6.07 -6.28 17.58
CA GLU A 5 6.44 -5.86 16.23
C GLU A 5 5.47 -6.46 15.19
N ILE A 6 4.27 -5.90 15.10
CA ILE A 6 3.69 -5.65 13.78
C ILE A 6 4.34 -4.34 13.30
N LEU A 7 4.24 -4.01 12.02
CA LEU A 7 4.23 -2.61 11.61
C LEU A 7 3.08 -1.91 12.36
N ASP A 8 3.33 -1.55 13.61
CA ASP A 8 2.41 -0.85 14.47
C ASP A 8 3.07 0.49 14.78
N PHE A 9 2.45 1.53 14.25
CA PHE A 9 2.91 2.91 14.29
C PHE A 9 2.69 3.58 15.65
N HIS A 10 2.36 2.81 16.68
CA HIS A 10 2.17 3.36 18.02
C HIS A 10 3.44 3.22 18.86
N GLU A 11 3.89 4.39 19.33
CA GLU A 11 4.84 4.63 20.42
C GLU A 11 6.32 4.80 20.06
N LEU A 12 6.66 5.99 19.54
CA LEU A 12 7.90 6.67 19.91
C LEU A 12 7.73 8.21 19.89
N GLN A 13 6.66 8.71 20.50
CA GLN A 13 6.62 10.07 21.04
C GLN A 13 5.71 10.08 22.27
N VAL A 14 6.28 10.16 23.46
CA VAL A 14 6.13 11.31 24.36
C VAL A 14 7.04 11.07 25.56
N GLU A 15 7.97 12.00 25.71
CA GLU A 15 8.86 12.17 26.85
C GLU A 15 8.11 12.03 28.18
N LYS A 16 8.51 11.03 28.98
CA LYS A 16 8.01 10.75 30.33
C LYS A 16 8.10 11.94 31.30
N GLN A 17 8.75 13.04 30.91
CA GLN A 17 8.88 14.27 31.69
C GLN A 17 7.73 15.28 31.48
N GLY A 18 6.97 15.20 30.38
CA GLY A 18 5.85 16.10 30.10
C GLY A 18 4.57 15.78 30.89
N CYS A 19 4.24 14.50 31.05
CA CYS A 19 3.03 14.06 31.76
C CYS A 19 3.10 14.36 33.27
N GLU A 20 4.26 14.27 33.91
CA GLU A 20 4.43 14.64 35.32
C GLU A 20 4.30 16.16 35.55
N GLN A 21 4.81 16.97 34.63
CA GLN A 21 4.68 18.42 34.70
C GLN A 21 3.25 18.87 34.39
N ALA A 22 2.59 18.27 33.40
CA ALA A 22 1.19 18.49 33.09
C ALA A 22 0.27 18.02 34.23
N SER A 23 0.56 16.88 34.87
CA SER A 23 -0.18 16.37 36.02
C SER A 23 0.00 17.27 37.26
N LYS A 24 1.21 17.76 37.55
CA LYS A 24 1.47 18.73 38.63
C LYS A 24 0.83 20.10 38.36
N PHE A 25 0.80 20.54 37.09
CA PHE A 25 0.11 21.75 36.67
C PHE A 25 -1.41 21.63 36.79
N LEU A 26 -1.98 20.47 36.43
CA LEU A 26 -3.40 20.16 36.53
C LEU A 26 -3.83 19.93 37.99
N GLN A 27 -3.02 19.26 38.83
CA GLN A 27 -3.27 19.11 40.27
C GLN A 27 -3.32 20.47 40.99
N ARG A 28 -2.43 21.42 40.64
CA ARG A 28 -2.46 22.80 41.18
C ARG A 28 -3.71 23.59 40.75
N LYS A 29 -4.24 23.33 39.55
CA LYS A 29 -5.48 23.97 39.05
C LYS A 29 -6.75 23.36 39.66
N ILE A 30 -6.73 22.06 39.97
CA ILE A 30 -7.84 21.35 40.63
C ILE A 30 -7.94 21.69 42.12
N GLN A 31 -6.81 21.82 42.84
CA GLN A 31 -6.79 22.28 44.24
C GLN A 31 -7.30 23.72 44.43
N ASN A 32 -7.26 24.55 43.38
CA ASN A 32 -7.73 25.93 43.39
C ASN A 32 -9.18 26.11 42.87
N GLY A 33 -9.97 25.03 42.80
CA GLY A 33 -11.43 25.12 42.65
C GLY A 33 -11.96 25.49 41.26
N PHE A 34 -11.18 25.32 40.19
CA PHE A 34 -11.68 25.53 38.81
C PHE A 34 -12.33 24.26 38.26
N LYS A 35 -13.67 24.29 38.07
CA LYS A 35 -14.40 23.28 37.27
C LYS A 35 -14.07 23.47 35.78
N VAL A 36 -13.44 22.49 35.15
CA VAL A 36 -13.25 22.47 33.69
C VAL A 36 -14.26 21.50 33.07
N ASN A 37 -15.28 22.06 32.41
CA ASN A 37 -16.06 21.35 31.40
C ASN A 37 -15.21 21.30 30.12
N LEU A 38 -14.81 20.10 29.68
CA LEU A 38 -14.22 19.92 28.35
C LEU A 38 -15.34 19.91 27.31
N ILE A 39 -15.70 21.10 26.83
CA ILE A 39 -16.41 21.29 25.56
C ILE A 39 -15.35 21.28 24.47
N ILE A 40 -15.24 20.18 23.71
CA ILE A 40 -14.48 20.18 22.45
C ILE A 40 -15.31 20.98 21.43
N LYS A 41 -14.84 22.18 21.09
CA LYS A 41 -15.44 23.02 20.04
C LYS A 41 -15.24 22.34 18.68
N LYS A 42 -16.34 21.90 18.06
CA LYS A 42 -16.45 21.74 16.60
C LYS A 42 -16.32 23.12 15.93
N GLN A 43 -15.19 23.38 15.30
CA GLN A 43 -15.01 24.31 14.18
C GLN A 43 -13.91 23.64 13.32
N HIS A 44 -14.16 23.05 12.16
CA HIS A 44 -14.98 23.50 11.04
C HIS A 44 -15.99 22.44 10.57
N ASN A 45 -17.21 22.90 10.28
CA ASN A 45 -18.06 22.24 9.28
C ASN A 45 -17.36 22.39 7.92
N PHE A 46 -16.63 21.36 7.50
CA PHE A 46 -16.52 21.05 6.09
C PHE A 46 -17.45 19.88 5.83
N VAL A 47 -18.55 20.17 5.15
CA VAL A 47 -19.29 19.15 4.41
C VAL A 47 -18.31 18.68 3.33
N LEU A 48 -17.78 17.47 3.48
CA LEU A 48 -17.06 16.78 2.41
C LEU A 48 -17.93 16.87 1.15
N PRO A 49 -17.39 17.25 -0.03
CA PRO A 49 -18.17 17.09 -1.23
C PRO A 49 -18.55 15.60 -1.29
N PRO A 50 -19.84 15.26 -1.53
CA PRO A 50 -20.15 13.89 -1.85
C PRO A 50 -19.21 13.47 -2.97
N LEU A 51 -18.60 12.29 -2.86
CA LEU A 51 -18.09 11.57 -4.02
C LEU A 51 -19.11 11.81 -5.12
N GLN A 52 -18.73 12.58 -6.16
CA GLN A 52 -19.67 12.92 -7.21
C GLN A 52 -20.19 11.59 -7.72
N GLN A 53 -21.43 11.28 -7.36
CA GLN A 53 -22.23 10.25 -7.99
C GLN A 53 -22.40 10.72 -9.44
N LYS A 54 -21.42 10.44 -10.28
CA LYS A 54 -21.71 10.20 -11.68
C LYS A 54 -22.53 8.93 -11.68
N LYS A 55 -23.86 9.11 -11.67
CA LYS A 55 -24.82 8.12 -12.15
C LYS A 55 -24.32 7.61 -13.49
N ASN A 56 -23.63 6.48 -13.46
CA ASN A 56 -23.49 5.59 -14.60
C ASN A 56 -24.00 4.24 -14.10
N ASP A 57 -25.13 3.84 -14.67
CA ASP A 57 -25.89 2.63 -14.39
C ASP A 57 -25.03 1.36 -14.53
N LEU A 58 -24.39 0.95 -13.43
CA LEU A 58 -23.75 -0.39 -13.32
C LEU A 58 -24.31 -1.21 -12.16
N PHE A 59 -25.29 -0.68 -11.42
CA PHE A 59 -25.87 -1.36 -10.26
C PHE A 59 -27.38 -1.53 -10.43
N SER A 60 -27.78 -2.51 -11.23
CA SER A 60 -29.05 -3.18 -11.02
C SER A 60 -28.88 -4.69 -11.12
N LYS A 61 -29.16 -5.33 -9.98
CA LYS A 61 -29.56 -6.73 -9.78
C LYS A 61 -28.46 -7.78 -9.59
N HIS A 62 -28.57 -8.35 -8.38
CA HIS A 62 -28.08 -9.63 -7.88
C HIS A 62 -26.56 -9.75 -7.81
N HIS A 63 -26.02 -9.86 -6.61
CA HIS A 63 -25.57 -11.13 -6.03
C HIS A 63 -25.55 -10.96 -4.50
N GLN A 64 -26.24 -11.85 -3.79
CA GLN A 64 -26.09 -11.98 -2.34
C GLN A 64 -24.75 -12.71 -2.04
N PRO A 65 -24.13 -12.49 -0.88
CA PRO A 65 -22.94 -13.23 -0.47
C PRO A 65 -23.26 -14.73 -0.38
N ILE A 66 -22.30 -15.55 -0.82
CA ILE A 66 -22.37 -17.00 -0.74
C ILE A 66 -22.01 -17.41 0.69
N ASP A 67 -22.99 -17.89 1.44
CA ASP A 67 -22.77 -18.61 2.70
C ASP A 67 -22.24 -20.02 2.40
N ILE A 68 -21.15 -20.42 3.06
CA ILE A 68 -20.61 -21.78 3.03
C ILE A 68 -20.83 -22.41 4.41
N VAL A 69 -21.32 -23.66 4.38
CA VAL A 69 -21.48 -24.67 5.46
C VAL A 69 -22.83 -24.70 6.20
N SER A 70 -23.70 -25.66 5.86
CA SER A 70 -23.94 -26.86 6.69
C SER A 70 -25.14 -27.70 6.20
N GLN A 71 -25.05 -29.01 6.46
CA GLN A 71 -25.97 -30.07 6.09
C GLN A 71 -27.29 -30.02 6.87
N ASN A 72 -28.43 -30.28 6.20
CA ASN A 72 -29.40 -31.35 6.48
C ASN A 72 -30.87 -30.99 6.18
N SER A 73 -31.53 -31.97 5.56
CA SER A 73 -32.97 -32.31 5.58
C SER A 73 -34.00 -31.29 5.09
N GLU A 74 -34.47 -31.53 3.86
CA GLU A 74 -35.81 -31.16 3.41
C GLU A 74 -36.88 -32.07 4.05
N GLN A 75 -37.88 -31.48 4.70
CA GLN A 75 -39.23 -32.01 4.74
C GLN A 75 -40.24 -30.85 4.63
N THR A 76 -40.86 -30.79 3.45
CA THR A 76 -42.29 -30.61 3.16
C THR A 76 -43.11 -29.49 3.82
N GLU A 77 -43.66 -28.68 2.89
CA GLU A 77 -45.09 -28.36 2.74
C GLU A 77 -45.74 -27.14 3.46
N ASN A 78 -46.35 -26.34 2.58
CA ASN A 78 -47.72 -25.81 2.65
C ASN A 78 -48.00 -24.49 3.41
N ASN A 79 -48.25 -23.48 2.56
CA ASN A 79 -49.56 -22.87 2.32
C ASN A 79 -49.88 -21.47 2.88
N TYR A 80 -50.62 -20.75 2.01
CA TYR A 80 -51.53 -19.62 2.25
C TYR A 80 -50.92 -18.24 2.54
N LYS A 81 -51.48 -17.11 2.13
CA LYS A 81 -52.43 -16.64 1.10
C LYS A 81 -52.54 -15.11 1.32
N HIS A 82 -53.16 -14.41 0.38
CA HIS A 82 -53.75 -13.05 0.48
C HIS A 82 -52.79 -11.85 0.29
N ALA A 83 -52.86 -11.12 -0.84
CA ALA A 83 -53.90 -10.15 -1.28
C ALA A 83 -53.67 -8.78 -0.63
N SER A 84 -53.04 -7.82 -1.34
CA SER A 84 -53.60 -6.87 -2.32
C SER A 84 -54.23 -5.61 -1.70
N SER A 85 -53.66 -4.45 -2.04
CA SER A 85 -54.37 -3.20 -2.39
C SER A 85 -53.32 -2.24 -2.97
N THR A 86 -53.28 -1.96 -4.27
CA THR A 86 -54.14 -1.14 -5.16
C THR A 86 -54.11 0.37 -4.89
N SER A 87 -53.67 1.08 -5.94
CA SER A 87 -54.11 2.38 -6.48
C SER A 87 -52.93 3.35 -6.63
N SER A 88 -52.71 4.05 -7.74
CA SER A 88 -53.43 4.13 -9.03
C SER A 88 -52.69 5.07 -9.97
N ASN A 89 -52.71 4.73 -11.27
CA ASN A 89 -52.93 5.61 -12.43
C ASN A 89 -51.91 6.74 -12.72
N GLN A 90 -51.47 7.02 -13.96
CA GLN A 90 -51.96 6.70 -15.30
C GLN A 90 -50.81 7.07 -16.28
N SER A 91 -50.32 6.15 -17.12
CA SER A 91 -50.55 6.04 -18.58
C SER A 91 -50.00 7.21 -19.43
N ILE A 92 -49.23 7.01 -20.51
CA ILE A 92 -49.75 6.60 -21.83
C ILE A 92 -48.61 6.18 -22.81
N LYS A 93 -48.85 5.02 -23.47
CA LYS A 93 -48.51 4.52 -24.84
C LYS A 93 -47.04 4.44 -25.31
N MET A 94 -46.50 3.24 -25.55
CA MET A 94 -46.64 2.36 -26.75
C MET A 94 -45.96 2.95 -28.00
N ALA A 95 -45.09 2.27 -28.75
CA ALA A 95 -45.24 0.90 -29.25
C ALA A 95 -43.91 0.19 -29.56
N LYS A 96 -43.98 -1.15 -29.53
CA LYS A 96 -42.99 -2.14 -29.94
C LYS A 96 -42.98 -2.33 -31.47
N ASN A 97 -41.87 -2.84 -32.00
CA ASN A 97 -41.76 -3.91 -33.02
C ASN A 97 -40.26 -4.29 -33.07
N GLN A 98 -39.79 -5.41 -32.51
CA GLN A 98 -39.71 -6.76 -33.10
C GLN A 98 -39.41 -6.80 -34.61
N ILE A 99 -38.23 -7.33 -34.98
CA ILE A 99 -38.04 -8.62 -35.68
C ILE A 99 -36.52 -8.85 -35.92
N ALA A 100 -36.15 -10.13 -35.89
CA ALA A 100 -34.81 -10.70 -36.00
C ALA A 100 -34.21 -10.70 -37.43
N SER A 101 -32.89 -10.93 -37.43
CA SER A 101 -31.91 -11.20 -38.51
C SER A 101 -32.32 -12.25 -39.56
N PRO A 102 -31.66 -12.35 -40.74
CA PRO A 102 -30.41 -13.15 -40.85
C PRO A 102 -29.37 -12.80 -41.98
N THR A 103 -28.14 -13.28 -41.77
CA THR A 103 -27.13 -13.90 -42.69
C THR A 103 -26.46 -13.18 -43.88
N GLN A 104 -25.10 -13.19 -43.82
CA GLN A 104 -24.05 -13.50 -44.82
C GLN A 104 -24.40 -13.58 -46.33
N ASN A 105 -23.71 -12.80 -47.19
CA ASN A 105 -22.64 -13.27 -48.11
C ASN A 105 -22.25 -12.21 -49.19
N GLU A 106 -20.94 -12.19 -49.49
CA GLU A 106 -20.24 -11.92 -50.77
C GLU A 106 -20.17 -10.48 -51.38
N ILE A 107 -18.93 -10.14 -51.76
CA ILE A 107 -18.41 -8.92 -52.44
C ILE A 107 -18.42 -9.21 -53.96
N PRO A 108 -18.51 -8.23 -54.90
CA PRO A 108 -17.28 -7.62 -55.46
C PRO A 108 -17.40 -6.18 -56.04
N ASN A 109 -16.42 -5.33 -55.70
CA ASN A 109 -15.61 -4.48 -56.58
C ASN A 109 -16.18 -3.29 -57.43
N GLN A 110 -15.32 -2.25 -57.48
CA GLN A 110 -15.04 -1.28 -58.57
C GLN A 110 -15.59 0.16 -58.52
N HIS A 111 -14.61 1.05 -58.28
CA HIS A 111 -14.22 2.24 -59.06
C HIS A 111 -15.01 3.57 -59.04
N LEU A 112 -14.17 4.60 -58.90
CA LEU A 112 -14.17 5.95 -59.50
C LEU A 112 -14.70 7.16 -58.69
N ASN A 113 -13.71 7.84 -58.10
CA ASN A 113 -13.34 9.24 -58.26
C ASN A 113 -14.37 10.39 -58.24
N GLU A 114 -13.97 11.38 -57.43
CA GLU A 114 -14.03 12.84 -57.65
C GLU A 114 -15.43 13.47 -57.53
N GLN A 115 -15.68 14.58 -56.84
CA GLN A 115 -14.93 15.73 -56.32
C GLN A 115 -16.05 16.53 -55.55
N ILE A 116 -15.92 17.15 -54.37
CA ILE A 116 -15.40 18.49 -54.09
C ILE A 116 -15.63 18.77 -52.58
N SER A 117 -14.58 19.27 -51.93
CA SER A 117 -14.44 20.03 -50.68
C SER A 117 -15.66 20.43 -49.83
N GLN A 118 -15.54 20.29 -48.50
CA GLN A 118 -15.31 21.43 -47.59
C GLN A 118 -14.84 20.95 -46.20
N GLN A 119 -13.88 21.71 -45.66
CA GLN A 119 -13.09 21.45 -44.45
C GLN A 119 -13.91 21.53 -43.16
N SER A 120 -13.59 20.66 -42.20
CA SER A 120 -13.43 21.04 -40.79
C SER A 120 -12.42 20.09 -40.16
N ASP A 121 -11.23 20.63 -39.90
CA ASP A 121 -10.06 19.94 -39.36
C ASP A 121 -10.30 19.47 -37.91
N ASP A 122 -10.63 18.19 -37.74
CA ASP A 122 -10.39 17.43 -36.51
C ASP A 122 -9.18 16.51 -36.77
N GLU A 123 -7.96 17.07 -36.72
CA GLU A 123 -6.76 16.23 -36.67
C GLU A 123 -6.58 15.69 -35.25
N GLN A 124 -7.01 14.45 -35.06
CA GLN A 124 -6.42 13.57 -34.07
C GLN A 124 -4.91 13.48 -34.35
N VAL A 125 -4.10 14.15 -33.53
CA VAL A 125 -2.64 14.00 -33.54
C VAL A 125 -2.30 12.55 -33.21
N SER A 126 -2.03 11.74 -34.24
CA SER A 126 -1.45 10.42 -34.08
C SER A 126 -0.02 10.58 -33.60
N PHE A 127 0.25 10.18 -32.35
CA PHE A 127 1.62 10.06 -31.86
C PHE A 127 2.35 8.98 -32.67
N ASP A 128 3.23 9.40 -33.57
CA ASP A 128 3.90 8.51 -34.52
C ASP A 128 4.63 7.35 -33.84
N LYS A 129 4.25 6.13 -34.23
CA LYS A 129 4.89 4.87 -33.83
C LYS A 129 6.41 4.88 -34.10
N TYR A 130 6.87 5.68 -35.07
CA TYR A 130 8.28 5.87 -35.41
C TYR A 130 9.06 6.67 -34.34
N ASN A 131 8.47 7.75 -33.81
CA ASN A 131 9.07 8.56 -32.75
C ASN A 131 9.19 7.79 -31.42
N SER A 132 8.23 6.90 -31.13
CA SER A 132 8.31 6.03 -29.95
C SER A 132 9.50 5.05 -29.99
N LYS A 133 9.79 4.45 -31.15
CA LYS A 133 10.93 3.54 -31.33
C LYS A 133 12.25 4.28 -31.21
N ASN A 134 12.36 5.48 -31.79
CA ASN A 134 13.56 6.31 -31.69
C ASN A 134 13.79 6.77 -30.25
N PHE A 135 12.73 7.17 -29.52
CA PHE A 135 12.84 7.53 -28.11
C PHE A 135 13.34 6.37 -27.25
N GLU A 136 12.73 5.18 -27.38
CA GLU A 136 13.16 4.01 -26.62
C GLU A 136 14.60 3.61 -26.90
N GLN A 137 15.02 3.67 -28.17
CA GLN A 137 16.37 3.32 -28.58
C GLN A 137 17.38 4.33 -28.04
N LEU A 138 17.09 5.64 -28.13
CA LEU A 138 17.91 6.69 -27.54
C LEU A 138 18.01 6.52 -26.01
N PHE A 139 16.88 6.29 -25.34
CA PHE A 139 16.86 6.08 -23.89
C PHE A 139 17.68 4.85 -23.48
N LYS A 140 17.54 3.72 -24.20
CA LYS A 140 18.29 2.48 -23.92
C LYS A 140 19.79 2.63 -24.18
N ASN A 141 20.17 3.39 -25.20
CA ASN A 141 21.56 3.58 -25.61
C ASN A 141 22.27 4.69 -24.81
N ASP A 142 21.53 5.53 -24.09
CA ASP A 142 22.12 6.57 -23.26
C ASP A 142 23.03 5.98 -22.17
N GLN A 143 24.23 6.54 -22.06
CA GLN A 143 25.26 6.08 -21.12
C GLN A 143 24.79 6.16 -19.66
N ASN A 144 23.98 7.16 -19.30
CA ASN A 144 23.45 7.33 -17.96
C ASN A 144 22.38 6.28 -17.65
N THR A 145 21.58 5.85 -18.64
CA THR A 145 20.66 4.71 -18.47
C THR A 145 21.42 3.42 -18.13
N GLN A 146 22.59 3.19 -18.74
CA GLN A 146 23.44 2.05 -18.39
C GLN A 146 24.03 2.18 -16.97
N LYS A 147 24.49 3.39 -16.60
CA LYS A 147 24.98 3.67 -15.24
C LYS A 147 23.90 3.47 -14.17
N ILE A 148 22.63 3.81 -14.46
CA ILE A 148 21.49 3.54 -13.55
C ILE A 148 21.36 2.05 -13.32
N LYS A 149 21.37 1.22 -14.38
CA LYS A 149 21.25 -0.25 -14.24
C LYS A 149 22.35 -0.83 -13.36
N ILE A 150 23.59 -0.39 -13.53
CA ILE A 150 24.72 -0.82 -12.68
C ILE A 150 24.52 -0.37 -11.23
N SER A 151 24.02 0.85 -11.02
CA SER A 151 23.78 1.40 -9.68
C SER A 151 22.64 0.66 -8.96
N LEU A 152 21.64 0.18 -9.70
CA LEU A 152 20.60 -0.70 -9.17
C LEU A 152 21.14 -2.07 -8.76
N GLN A 153 22.19 -2.58 -9.41
CA GLN A 153 22.84 -3.81 -8.95
C GLN A 153 23.50 -3.60 -7.59
N PHE A 154 24.23 -2.49 -7.41
CA PHE A 154 24.79 -2.14 -6.10
C PHE A 154 23.72 -1.99 -5.02
N PHE A 155 22.56 -1.39 -5.36
CA PHE A 155 21.42 -1.31 -4.45
C PHE A 155 20.92 -2.70 -4.04
N ARG A 156 20.76 -3.62 -4.99
CA ARG A 156 20.34 -5.02 -4.74
C ARG A 156 21.36 -5.79 -3.89
N ASP A 157 22.65 -5.50 -4.08
CA ASP A 157 23.74 -6.09 -3.32
C ASP A 157 23.89 -5.47 -1.91
N GLY A 158 22.99 -4.58 -1.48
CA GLY A 158 23.04 -3.91 -0.17
C GLY A 158 24.09 -2.80 -0.06
N LYS A 159 24.76 -2.44 -1.15
CA LYS A 159 25.79 -1.37 -1.19
C LYS A 159 25.13 0.00 -1.36
N PHE A 160 24.24 0.35 -0.43
CA PHE A 160 23.38 1.53 -0.50
C PHE A 160 24.14 2.84 -0.70
N LYS A 161 25.24 3.08 0.04
CA LYS A 161 26.02 4.32 -0.08
C LYS A 161 26.61 4.51 -1.48
N LEU A 162 27.25 3.47 -2.00
CA LEU A 162 27.84 3.51 -3.35
C LEU A 162 26.76 3.66 -4.42
N ALA A 163 25.62 2.95 -4.26
CA ALA A 163 24.49 3.11 -5.16
C ALA A 163 23.96 4.56 -5.14
N LEU A 164 23.85 5.16 -3.96
CA LEU A 164 23.37 6.53 -3.79
C LEU A 164 24.31 7.56 -4.43
N GLU A 165 25.61 7.48 -4.14
CA GLU A 165 26.62 8.37 -4.72
C GLU A 165 26.53 8.36 -6.25
N ARG A 166 26.46 7.16 -6.84
CA ARG A 166 26.31 6.99 -8.29
C ARG A 166 25.00 7.56 -8.82
N MET A 167 23.87 7.34 -8.14
CA MET A 167 22.57 7.91 -8.57
C MET A 167 22.60 9.44 -8.57
N LEU A 168 23.20 10.05 -7.54
CA LEU A 168 23.32 11.51 -7.46
C LEU A 168 24.27 12.08 -8.51
N ASP A 169 25.36 11.38 -8.83
CA ASP A 169 26.30 11.80 -9.88
C ASP A 169 25.69 11.67 -11.28
N ILE A 170 24.91 10.61 -11.54
CA ILE A 170 24.14 10.47 -12.78
C ILE A 170 23.15 11.63 -12.92
N TYR A 171 22.44 11.97 -11.85
CA TYR A 171 21.54 13.13 -11.84
C TYR A 171 22.29 14.42 -12.15
N LYS A 172 23.44 14.69 -11.52
CA LYS A 172 24.25 15.89 -11.78
C LYS A 172 24.68 15.96 -13.25
N GLU A 173 25.23 14.89 -13.79
CA GLU A 173 25.69 14.82 -15.19
C GLU A 173 24.53 15.05 -16.17
N ALA A 174 23.39 14.40 -15.95
CA ALA A 174 22.21 14.59 -16.78
C ALA A 174 21.65 16.02 -16.68
N ASN A 175 21.65 16.60 -15.48
CA ASN A 175 21.18 17.96 -15.26
C ASN A 175 22.12 19.02 -15.87
N GLU A 176 23.42 18.74 -15.95
CA GLU A 176 24.37 19.58 -16.71
C GLU A 176 24.14 19.48 -18.21
N LYS A 177 23.88 18.28 -18.74
CA LYS A 177 23.53 18.06 -20.15
C LYS A 177 22.28 18.86 -20.56
N LEU A 178 21.27 18.97 -19.69
CA LEU A 178 20.08 19.79 -19.96
C LEU A 178 20.39 21.28 -20.18
N LYS A 179 21.49 21.80 -19.61
CA LYS A 179 21.89 23.21 -19.80
C LYS A 179 22.52 23.46 -21.17
N GLN A 180 22.93 22.42 -21.89
CA GLN A 180 23.68 22.53 -23.15
C GLN A 180 22.78 22.67 -24.39
N GLN A 181 21.49 22.98 -24.22
CA GLN A 181 20.51 23.19 -25.31
C GLN A 181 20.49 22.05 -26.35
N LEU A 182 20.16 20.83 -25.89
CA LEU A 182 20.00 19.65 -26.77
C LEU A 182 18.71 19.73 -27.60
N ASP A 183 18.61 18.86 -28.62
CA ASP A 183 17.37 18.66 -29.37
C ASP A 183 16.23 18.19 -28.45
N LYS A 184 14.98 18.53 -28.81
CA LYS A 184 13.77 18.28 -28.00
C LYS A 184 13.65 16.82 -27.52
N LEU A 185 13.98 15.86 -28.37
CA LEU A 185 13.89 14.43 -28.05
C LEU A 185 14.96 14.01 -27.01
N GLN A 186 16.18 14.52 -27.14
CA GLN A 186 17.28 14.28 -26.18
C GLN A 186 17.03 14.97 -24.84
N ASN A 187 16.40 16.15 -24.84
CA ASN A 187 15.95 16.80 -23.61
C ASN A 187 14.94 15.92 -22.86
N SER A 188 13.93 15.36 -23.54
CA SER A 188 12.95 14.47 -22.92
C SER A 188 13.59 13.21 -22.31
N VAL A 189 14.55 12.60 -23.02
CA VAL A 189 15.33 11.45 -22.51
C VAL A 189 16.11 11.84 -21.25
N THR A 190 16.78 12.99 -21.29
CA THR A 190 17.64 13.46 -20.19
C THR A 190 16.81 13.86 -18.95
N ILE A 191 15.64 14.46 -19.13
CA ILE A 191 14.68 14.74 -18.04
C ILE A 191 14.24 13.42 -17.38
N LEU A 192 13.89 12.41 -18.17
CA LEU A 192 13.49 11.11 -17.63
C LEU A 192 14.61 10.45 -16.82
N ILE A 193 15.86 10.55 -17.29
CA ILE A 193 17.05 10.09 -16.56
C ILE A 193 17.20 10.84 -15.23
N CYS A 194 17.02 12.16 -15.21
CA CYS A 194 17.08 12.95 -13.99
C CYS A 194 16.02 12.50 -12.97
N ILE A 195 14.77 12.36 -13.42
CA ILE A 195 13.66 11.93 -12.58
C ILE A 195 13.91 10.52 -12.02
N GLN A 196 14.31 9.56 -12.86
CA GLN A 196 14.60 8.20 -12.40
C GLN A 196 15.73 8.17 -11.37
N SER A 197 16.81 8.92 -11.62
CA SER A 197 17.96 9.01 -10.72
C SER A 197 17.55 9.54 -9.34
N LEU A 198 16.72 10.59 -9.30
CA LEU A 198 16.20 11.16 -8.06
C LEU A 198 15.20 10.23 -7.35
N CYS A 199 14.31 9.55 -8.08
CA CYS A 199 13.40 8.57 -7.50
C CYS A 199 14.16 7.39 -6.87
N TYR A 200 15.21 6.89 -7.53
CA TYR A 200 16.05 5.84 -6.96
C TYR A 200 16.88 6.35 -5.77
N ALA A 201 17.43 7.57 -5.85
CA ALA A 201 18.10 8.17 -4.70
C ALA A 201 17.15 8.29 -3.50
N SER A 202 15.89 8.68 -3.72
CA SER A 202 14.85 8.70 -2.68
C SER A 202 14.61 7.32 -2.07
N GLN A 203 14.49 6.28 -2.89
CA GLN A 203 14.34 4.90 -2.39
C GLN A 203 15.55 4.47 -1.55
N ILE A 204 16.77 4.81 -1.99
CA ILE A 204 18.00 4.48 -1.24
C ILE A 204 18.09 5.26 0.07
N PHE A 205 17.80 6.57 0.06
CA PHE A 205 17.74 7.38 1.27
C PHE A 205 16.73 6.84 2.28
N LYS A 206 15.58 6.36 1.81
CA LYS A 206 14.57 5.70 2.64
C LYS A 206 15.11 4.43 3.30
N GLU A 207 15.81 3.56 2.57
CA GLU A 207 16.46 2.37 3.15
C GLU A 207 17.57 2.74 4.16
N LEU A 208 18.22 3.89 3.98
CA LEU A 208 19.20 4.43 4.94
C LEU A 208 18.56 5.12 6.16
N GLY A 209 17.23 5.17 6.25
CA GLY A 209 16.50 5.88 7.31
C GLY A 209 16.51 7.42 7.17
N GLN A 210 17.03 7.96 6.07
CA GLN A 210 17.15 9.39 5.80
C GLN A 210 15.89 9.93 5.11
N ILE A 211 14.74 9.85 5.78
CA ILE A 211 13.42 10.15 5.21
C ILE A 211 13.32 11.60 4.68
N ASN A 212 13.90 12.58 5.37
CA ASN A 212 13.89 13.98 4.94
C ASN A 212 14.65 14.20 3.62
N GLU A 213 15.79 13.53 3.43
CA GLU A 213 16.54 13.62 2.17
C GLU A 213 15.81 12.89 1.04
N ALA A 214 15.15 11.76 1.34
CA ALA A 214 14.28 11.08 0.39
C ALA A 214 13.15 12.01 -0.10
N GLN A 215 12.48 12.72 0.81
CA GLN A 215 11.44 13.69 0.46
C GLN A 215 11.97 14.82 -0.44
N LYS A 216 13.15 15.38 -0.12
CA LYS A 216 13.79 16.42 -0.94
C LYS A 216 14.07 15.94 -2.37
N CYS A 217 14.44 14.67 -2.58
CA CYS A 217 14.63 14.12 -3.92
C CYS A 217 13.32 14.13 -4.72
N LEU A 218 12.21 13.70 -4.12
CA LEU A 218 10.90 13.70 -4.81
C LEU A 218 10.36 15.12 -5.03
N ASP A 219 10.61 16.03 -4.09
CA ASP A 219 10.28 17.46 -4.26
C ASP A 219 11.05 18.08 -5.41
N LYS A 220 12.33 17.74 -5.57
CA LYS A 220 13.11 18.16 -6.74
C LYS A 220 12.50 17.63 -8.03
N CYS A 221 12.03 16.38 -8.09
CA CYS A 221 11.35 15.86 -9.27
C CYS A 221 10.14 16.71 -9.67
N LEU A 222 9.27 17.03 -8.71
CA LEU A 222 8.00 17.71 -8.96
C LEU A 222 8.17 19.22 -9.21
N ASN A 223 9.17 19.87 -8.59
CA ASN A 223 9.37 21.31 -8.70
C ASN A 223 10.27 21.68 -9.88
N GLN A 224 11.22 20.82 -10.26
CA GLN A 224 12.19 21.12 -11.31
C GLN A 224 11.69 20.71 -12.71
N PHE A 225 10.88 19.66 -12.81
CA PHE A 225 10.47 19.09 -14.09
C PHE A 225 8.96 19.17 -14.26
N GLU A 226 8.52 19.61 -15.44
CA GLU A 226 7.11 19.52 -15.84
C GLU A 226 6.81 18.09 -16.29
N ILE A 227 6.11 17.33 -15.44
CA ILE A 227 5.81 15.90 -15.67
C ILE A 227 4.37 15.75 -16.16
N ASN A 228 4.21 15.67 -17.48
CA ASN A 228 2.90 15.51 -18.13
C ASN A 228 2.51 14.03 -18.35
N ASP A 229 3.38 13.08 -17.99
CA ASP A 229 3.06 11.65 -17.98
C ASP A 229 2.37 11.30 -16.65
N PHE A 230 1.06 11.04 -16.71
CA PHE A 230 0.24 10.70 -15.54
C PHE A 230 0.77 9.48 -14.77
N ASN A 231 1.30 8.47 -15.46
CA ASN A 231 1.83 7.28 -14.80
C ASN A 231 3.13 7.57 -14.05
N LEU A 232 4.05 8.30 -14.68
CA LEU A 232 5.29 8.71 -14.04
C LEU A 232 5.01 9.61 -12.83
N GLN A 233 4.10 10.57 -12.99
CA GLN A 233 3.69 11.47 -11.93
C GLN A 233 3.01 10.72 -10.77
N SER A 234 2.10 9.79 -11.06
CA SER A 234 1.46 8.94 -10.05
C SER A 234 2.48 8.11 -9.26
N LYS A 235 3.49 7.54 -9.92
CA LYS A 235 4.57 6.81 -9.22
C LYS A 235 5.31 7.70 -8.23
N ILE A 236 5.63 8.94 -8.60
CA ILE A 236 6.28 9.90 -7.69
C ILE A 236 5.36 10.23 -6.51
N PHE A 237 4.07 10.47 -6.75
CA PHE A 237 3.10 10.70 -5.69
C PHE A 237 2.96 9.51 -4.74
N ILE A 238 2.91 8.28 -5.27
CA ILE A 238 2.88 7.06 -4.47
C ILE A 238 4.12 6.94 -3.58
N GLU A 239 5.31 7.18 -4.14
CA GLU A 239 6.55 7.13 -3.35
C GLU A 239 6.54 8.20 -2.25
N LYS A 240 6.08 9.41 -2.56
CA LYS A 240 5.96 10.47 -1.55
C LYS A 240 4.94 10.13 -0.46
N ALA A 241 3.81 9.54 -0.85
CA ALA A 241 2.82 9.03 0.09
C ALA A 241 3.38 7.93 1.00
N ASN A 242 4.19 7.01 0.44
CA ASN A 242 4.87 5.98 1.22
C ASN A 242 5.85 6.59 2.23
N LEU A 243 6.61 7.63 1.87
CA LEU A 243 7.51 8.33 2.79
C LEU A 243 6.75 9.02 3.93
N TYR A 244 5.62 9.67 3.61
CA TYR A 244 4.75 10.25 4.65
C TYR A 244 4.16 9.19 5.56
N LEU A 245 3.73 8.07 5.00
CA LEU A 245 3.23 6.94 5.76
C LEU A 245 4.31 6.45 6.74
N LEU A 246 5.54 6.22 6.26
CA LEU A 246 6.70 5.82 7.08
C LEU A 246 7.04 6.80 8.20
N ASN A 247 6.65 8.07 8.08
CA ASN A 247 6.86 9.10 9.08
C ASN A 247 5.58 9.43 9.88
N ASN A 248 4.58 8.53 9.88
CA ASN A 248 3.31 8.64 10.61
C ASN A 248 2.44 9.83 10.17
N GLN A 249 2.74 10.42 9.02
CA GLN A 249 2.05 11.59 8.47
C GLN A 249 0.89 11.15 7.57
N TYR A 250 -0.12 10.51 8.18
CA TYR A 250 -1.21 9.82 7.46
C TYR A 250 -2.04 10.74 6.57
N LEU A 251 -2.36 11.95 7.02
CA LEU A 251 -3.16 12.89 6.23
C LEU A 251 -2.40 13.36 4.98
N GLN A 252 -1.10 13.61 5.09
CA GLN A 252 -0.25 13.93 3.94
C GLN A 252 -0.10 12.73 3.00
N SER A 253 0.06 11.52 3.55
CA SER A 253 0.10 10.29 2.76
C SER A 253 -1.19 10.12 1.95
N LEU A 254 -2.35 10.34 2.59
CA LEU A 254 -3.66 10.27 1.96
C LEU A 254 -3.81 11.26 0.82
N ASP A 255 -3.38 12.51 1.01
CA ASP A 255 -3.42 13.54 -0.04
C ASP A 255 -2.65 13.11 -1.30
N TYR A 256 -1.45 12.56 -1.13
CA TYR A 256 -0.63 12.11 -2.25
C TYR A 256 -1.16 10.84 -2.92
N TYR A 257 -1.72 9.88 -2.17
CA TYR A 257 -2.42 8.75 -2.79
C TYR A 257 -3.66 9.19 -3.57
N LYS A 258 -4.43 10.16 -3.06
CA LYS A 258 -5.58 10.73 -3.79
C LYS A 258 -5.15 11.44 -5.08
N LYS A 259 -4.02 12.15 -5.07
CA LYS A 259 -3.43 12.73 -6.30
C LYS A 259 -3.08 11.65 -7.32
N ALA A 260 -2.46 10.55 -6.90
CA ALA A 260 -2.16 9.42 -7.78
C ALA A 260 -3.43 8.74 -8.32
N LEU A 261 -4.46 8.61 -7.48
CA LEU A 261 -5.77 8.06 -7.87
C LEU A 261 -6.41 8.91 -8.98
N ILE A 262 -6.47 10.24 -8.82
CA ILE A 262 -7.03 11.15 -9.83
C ILE A 262 -6.36 10.97 -11.19
N ASN A 263 -5.02 10.87 -11.20
CA ASN A 263 -4.27 10.62 -12.43
C ASN A 263 -4.66 9.29 -13.09
N TYR A 264 -4.78 8.20 -12.30
CA TYR A 264 -5.19 6.90 -12.85
C TYR A 264 -6.65 6.87 -13.31
N GLU A 265 -7.53 7.65 -12.67
CA GLU A 265 -8.92 7.83 -13.11
C GLU A 265 -9.01 8.55 -14.45
N GLN A 266 -8.19 9.59 -14.66
CA GLN A 266 -8.14 10.32 -15.94
C GLN A 266 -7.76 9.43 -17.12
N VAL A 267 -6.85 8.48 -16.91
CA VAL A 267 -6.45 7.48 -17.94
C VAL A 267 -7.25 6.18 -17.89
N ASN A 268 -8.21 6.07 -16.95
CA ASN A 268 -9.08 4.91 -16.73
C ASN A 268 -8.33 3.58 -16.52
N TRP A 269 -7.19 3.61 -15.82
CA TRP A 269 -6.40 2.41 -15.52
C TRP A 269 -6.97 1.65 -14.32
N LYS A 270 -7.98 0.81 -14.59
CA LYS A 270 -8.77 0.12 -13.54
C LYS A 270 -7.96 -0.63 -12.50
N ILE A 271 -6.90 -1.33 -12.91
CA ILE A 271 -6.03 -2.08 -12.00
C ILE A 271 -5.29 -1.12 -11.05
N ASP A 272 -4.77 -0.01 -11.55
CA ASP A 272 -4.01 0.94 -10.74
C ASP A 272 -4.92 1.78 -9.84
N ILE A 273 -6.14 2.10 -10.31
CA ILE A 273 -7.23 2.64 -9.47
C ILE A 273 -7.47 1.72 -8.28
N ALA A 274 -7.68 0.42 -8.52
CA ALA A 274 -7.95 -0.55 -7.45
C ALA A 274 -6.81 -0.62 -6.43
N LYS A 275 -5.55 -0.65 -6.90
CA LYS A 275 -4.37 -0.59 -6.02
C LYS A 275 -4.33 0.68 -5.17
N MET A 276 -4.73 1.83 -5.74
CA MET A 276 -4.78 3.08 -4.98
C MET A 276 -5.89 3.06 -3.93
N LEU A 277 -7.07 2.51 -4.26
CA LEU A 277 -8.15 2.32 -3.29
C LEU A 277 -7.67 1.47 -2.10
N ILE A 278 -6.97 0.37 -2.35
CA ILE A 278 -6.42 -0.51 -1.29
C ILE A 278 -5.37 0.21 -0.43
N LYS A 279 -4.54 1.09 -1.02
CA LYS A 279 -3.59 1.90 -0.24
C LYS A 279 -4.33 2.94 0.60
N ILE A 280 -5.35 3.58 0.04
CA ILE A 280 -6.17 4.58 0.70
C ILE A 280 -6.95 3.95 1.86
N SER A 281 -7.57 2.78 1.67
CA SER A 281 -8.30 2.08 2.74
C SER A 281 -7.42 1.80 3.95
N PHE A 282 -6.17 1.38 3.73
CA PHE A 282 -5.22 1.18 4.81
C PHE A 282 -4.94 2.48 5.59
N ILE A 283 -4.83 3.63 4.91
CA ILE A 283 -4.70 4.92 5.60
C ILE A 283 -5.96 5.29 6.40
N TYR A 284 -7.16 5.01 5.86
CA TYR A 284 -8.41 5.22 6.60
C TYR A 284 -8.45 4.38 7.89
N ALA A 285 -8.00 3.12 7.84
CA ALA A 285 -7.91 2.28 9.03
C ALA A 285 -6.91 2.83 10.07
N LEU A 286 -5.75 3.33 9.63
CA LEU A 286 -4.78 4.01 10.50
C LEU A 286 -5.33 5.31 11.11
N LEU A 287 -6.31 5.94 10.47
CA LEU A 287 -7.03 7.10 10.98
C LEU A 287 -8.25 6.72 11.84
N HIS A 288 -8.44 5.42 12.12
CA HIS A 288 -9.57 4.85 12.85
C HIS A 288 -10.94 5.05 12.17
N ASP A 289 -10.96 5.27 10.86
CA ASP A 289 -12.18 5.33 10.04
C ASP A 289 -12.40 3.98 9.35
N ASN A 290 -12.80 3.03 10.20
CA ASN A 290 -12.83 1.61 9.93
C ASN A 290 -13.92 1.19 8.92
N GLU A 291 -15.09 1.82 8.99
CA GLU A 291 -16.20 1.55 8.06
C GLU A 291 -15.82 1.95 6.62
N ASP A 292 -15.28 3.16 6.43
CA ASP A 292 -14.83 3.61 5.13
C ASP A 292 -13.61 2.81 4.64
N ALA A 293 -12.69 2.43 5.54
CA ALA A 293 -11.56 1.57 5.21
C ALA A 293 -12.02 0.24 4.59
N LYS A 294 -12.88 -0.51 5.27
CA LYS A 294 -13.41 -1.79 4.77
C LYS A 294 -14.12 -1.62 3.44
N LYS A 295 -15.03 -0.64 3.35
CA LYS A 295 -15.80 -0.36 2.14
C LYS A 295 -14.90 -0.08 0.93
N ILE A 296 -13.92 0.80 1.07
CA ILE A 296 -12.98 1.17 0.00
C ILE A 296 -12.09 -0.04 -0.36
N CYS A 297 -11.68 -0.83 0.63
CA CYS A 297 -10.86 -2.03 0.38
C CYS A 297 -11.64 -3.09 -0.42
N TYR A 298 -12.91 -3.34 -0.08
CA TYR A 298 -13.78 -4.25 -0.83
C TYR A 298 -14.07 -3.75 -2.24
N GLU A 299 -14.21 -2.44 -2.44
CA GLU A 299 -14.34 -1.86 -3.79
C GLU A 299 -13.09 -2.15 -4.64
N GLY A 300 -11.90 -1.91 -4.10
CA GLY A 300 -10.63 -2.24 -4.77
C GLY A 300 -10.51 -3.73 -5.07
N LEU A 301 -10.85 -4.60 -4.12
CA LEU A 301 -10.87 -6.05 -4.30
C LEU A 301 -11.80 -6.48 -5.44
N SER A 302 -13.02 -5.95 -5.46
CA SER A 302 -14.02 -6.26 -6.49
C SER A 302 -13.52 -5.89 -7.89
N ILE A 303 -12.88 -4.72 -8.04
CA ILE A 303 -12.27 -4.32 -9.31
C ILE A 303 -11.18 -5.31 -9.73
N LEU A 304 -10.28 -5.71 -8.81
CA LEU A 304 -9.22 -6.67 -9.12
C LEU A 304 -9.79 -8.03 -9.54
N GLN A 305 -10.74 -8.58 -8.79
CA GLN A 305 -11.40 -9.86 -9.11
C GLN A 305 -12.13 -9.81 -10.46
N SER A 306 -12.66 -8.66 -10.86
CA SER A 306 -13.31 -8.51 -12.18
C SER A 306 -12.34 -8.38 -13.36
N LYS A 307 -11.07 -8.05 -13.11
CA LYS A 307 -10.07 -7.73 -14.14
C LYS A 307 -8.90 -8.70 -14.23
N LEU A 308 -8.68 -9.49 -13.20
CA LEU A 308 -7.54 -10.37 -13.05
C LEU A 308 -7.99 -11.80 -12.85
N ASP A 309 -7.06 -12.73 -13.04
CA ASP A 309 -7.26 -14.11 -12.63
C ASP A 309 -7.41 -14.18 -11.10
N ASN A 310 -8.24 -15.08 -10.59
CA ASN A 310 -8.46 -15.24 -9.15
C ASN A 310 -7.19 -15.67 -8.39
N GLN A 311 -6.18 -16.18 -9.10
CA GLN A 311 -4.87 -16.52 -8.55
C GLN A 311 -3.86 -15.37 -8.67
N ASP A 312 -4.27 -14.17 -9.07
CA ASP A 312 -3.35 -13.04 -9.15
C ASP A 312 -2.88 -12.59 -7.76
N TYR A 313 -1.57 -12.42 -7.59
CA TYR A 313 -0.96 -12.06 -6.31
C TYR A 313 -1.56 -10.79 -5.68
N ARG A 314 -2.07 -9.85 -6.49
CA ARG A 314 -2.68 -8.60 -6.02
C ARG A 314 -3.96 -8.85 -5.21
N ILE A 315 -4.69 -9.93 -5.50
CA ILE A 315 -5.87 -10.33 -4.72
C ILE A 315 -5.42 -10.78 -3.33
N PHE A 316 -4.35 -11.58 -3.25
CA PHE A 316 -3.81 -12.04 -1.96
C PHE A 316 -3.17 -10.90 -1.14
N GLU A 317 -2.54 -9.91 -1.78
CA GLU A 317 -2.12 -8.66 -1.11
C GLU A 317 -3.32 -7.88 -0.55
N THR A 318 -4.46 -7.93 -1.22
CA THR A 318 -5.69 -7.28 -0.75
C THR A 318 -6.28 -8.00 0.45
N TYR A 319 -6.28 -9.33 0.47
CA TYR A 319 -6.65 -10.11 1.66
C TYR A 319 -5.73 -9.80 2.85
N TYR A 320 -4.42 -9.68 2.64
CA TYR A 320 -3.51 -9.23 3.69
C TYR A 320 -3.90 -7.85 4.23
N THR A 321 -4.27 -6.92 3.33
CA THR A 321 -4.69 -5.57 3.72
C THR A 321 -5.99 -5.58 4.52
N LEU A 322 -6.98 -6.39 4.12
CA LEU A 322 -8.20 -6.60 4.92
C LEU A 322 -7.87 -7.20 6.30
N GLY A 323 -6.96 -8.17 6.35
CA GLY A 323 -6.44 -8.71 7.61
C GLY A 323 -5.85 -7.63 8.51
N CYS A 324 -5.06 -6.69 7.96
CA CYS A 324 -4.55 -5.54 8.70
C CYS A 324 -5.65 -4.60 9.20
N ILE A 325 -6.68 -4.34 8.38
CA ILE A 325 -7.81 -3.46 8.75
C ILE A 325 -8.57 -4.07 9.94
N TYR A 326 -8.94 -5.35 9.85
CA TYR A 326 -9.60 -6.05 10.96
C TYR A 326 -8.71 -6.16 12.20
N TYR A 327 -7.40 -6.33 12.01
CA TYR A 327 -6.44 -6.28 13.11
C TYR A 327 -6.46 -4.94 13.85
N LEU A 328 -6.44 -3.81 13.13
CA LEU A 328 -6.51 -2.46 13.72
C LEU A 328 -7.87 -2.20 14.41
N GLU A 329 -8.94 -2.84 13.92
CA GLU A 329 -10.26 -2.88 14.56
C GLU A 329 -10.31 -3.78 15.81
N LYS A 330 -9.27 -4.57 16.08
CA LYS A 330 -9.21 -5.61 17.12
C LYS A 330 -10.19 -6.77 16.91
N GLU A 331 -10.68 -6.92 15.69
CA GLU A 331 -11.53 -8.02 15.23
C GLU A 331 -10.62 -9.18 14.76
N TYR A 332 -9.94 -9.80 15.71
CA TYR A 332 -8.84 -10.73 15.44
C TYR A 332 -9.26 -12.00 14.69
N ASP A 333 -10.48 -12.48 14.88
CA ASP A 333 -10.96 -13.70 14.19
C ASP A 333 -11.09 -13.45 12.67
N PHE A 334 -11.70 -12.33 12.28
CA PHE A 334 -11.78 -11.90 10.87
C PHE A 334 -10.39 -11.57 10.30
N ALA A 335 -9.52 -10.96 11.10
CA ALA A 335 -8.14 -10.72 10.69
C ALA A 335 -7.42 -12.03 10.33
N LEU A 336 -7.51 -13.05 11.19
CA LEU A 336 -6.90 -14.35 10.96
C LEU A 336 -7.48 -15.06 9.74
N GLU A 337 -8.79 -14.97 9.49
CA GLU A 337 -9.44 -15.54 8.30
C GLU A 337 -8.86 -14.96 7.00
N TYR A 338 -8.80 -13.64 6.88
CA TYR A 338 -8.24 -12.98 5.68
C TYR A 338 -6.74 -13.23 5.53
N LEU A 339 -6.00 -13.29 6.65
CA LEU A 339 -4.58 -13.64 6.62
C LEU A 339 -4.38 -15.08 6.15
N GLU A 340 -5.25 -16.01 6.51
CA GLU A 340 -5.15 -17.39 6.02
C GLU A 340 -5.39 -17.47 4.52
N GLN A 341 -6.43 -16.78 4.01
CA GLN A 341 -6.69 -16.69 2.57
C GLN A 341 -5.49 -16.08 1.80
N SER A 342 -4.88 -15.04 2.36
CA SER A 342 -3.67 -14.43 1.80
C SER A 342 -2.49 -15.41 1.77
N LYS A 343 -2.25 -16.10 2.89
CA LYS A 343 -1.17 -17.07 3.06
C LYS A 343 -1.30 -18.23 2.08
N GLU A 344 -2.48 -18.85 1.98
CA GLU A 344 -2.75 -19.96 1.06
C GLU A 344 -2.52 -19.56 -0.40
N GLY A 345 -2.97 -18.36 -0.78
CA GLY A 345 -2.77 -17.82 -2.11
C GLY A 345 -1.30 -17.65 -2.47
N PHE A 346 -0.52 -17.04 -1.57
CA PHE A 346 0.91 -16.89 -1.78
C PHE A 346 1.67 -18.22 -1.78
N ILE A 347 1.27 -19.20 -0.96
CA ILE A 347 1.85 -20.55 -0.99
C ILE A 347 1.61 -21.21 -2.36
N LYS A 348 0.41 -21.08 -2.93
CA LYS A 348 0.10 -21.63 -4.26
C LYS A 348 0.96 -21.00 -5.36
N LEU A 349 1.25 -19.70 -5.27
CA LEU A 349 2.04 -18.99 -6.28
C LEU A 349 3.54 -19.20 -6.17
N TYR A 350 4.07 -19.21 -4.95
CA TYR A 350 5.51 -19.07 -4.71
C TYR A 350 6.10 -20.21 -3.86
N GLY A 351 5.29 -21.18 -3.44
CA GLY A 351 5.67 -22.17 -2.43
C GLY A 351 5.84 -21.55 -1.04
N HIS A 352 6.31 -22.33 -0.07
CA HIS A 352 6.33 -21.92 1.35
C HIS A 352 7.41 -20.89 1.72
N LYS A 353 8.48 -20.75 0.92
CA LYS A 353 9.65 -19.92 1.24
C LYS A 353 9.60 -18.59 0.49
N ASN A 354 8.68 -17.71 0.88
CA ASN A 354 8.51 -16.40 0.26
C ASN A 354 8.31 -15.29 1.31
N GLN A 355 8.90 -14.12 1.07
CA GLN A 355 8.82 -12.97 1.97
C GLN A 355 7.39 -12.49 2.24
N GLN A 356 6.47 -12.60 1.26
CA GLN A 356 5.07 -12.22 1.46
C GLN A 356 4.37 -13.14 2.47
N ILE A 357 4.69 -14.44 2.43
CA ILE A 357 4.17 -15.41 3.39
C ILE A 357 4.68 -15.11 4.79
N PHE A 358 5.97 -14.81 4.93
CA PHE A 358 6.55 -14.44 6.23
C PHE A 358 5.91 -13.18 6.80
N LYS A 359 5.57 -12.20 5.97
CA LYS A 359 4.84 -11.00 6.39
C LYS A 359 3.44 -11.31 6.93
N VAL A 360 2.71 -12.18 6.23
CA VAL A 360 1.38 -12.64 6.66
C VAL A 360 1.47 -13.41 7.98
N MET A 361 2.38 -14.39 8.04
CA MET A 361 2.62 -15.20 9.23
C MET A 361 3.07 -14.35 10.42
N ASN A 362 3.89 -13.31 10.21
CA ASN A 362 4.29 -12.42 11.30
C ASN A 362 3.08 -11.75 11.97
N LEU A 363 2.14 -11.26 11.16
CA LEU A 363 0.90 -10.64 11.66
C LEU A 363 0.01 -11.67 12.36
N GLN A 364 -0.10 -12.90 11.84
CA GLN A 364 -0.78 -14.00 12.55
C GLN A 364 -0.14 -14.25 13.92
N GLY A 365 1.19 -14.31 13.99
CA GLY A 365 1.94 -14.48 15.24
C GLY A 365 1.66 -13.39 16.26
N VAL A 366 1.62 -12.12 15.83
CA VAL A 366 1.33 -11.03 16.77
C VAL A 366 -0.13 -11.04 17.20
N ILE A 367 -1.08 -11.38 16.33
CA ILE A 367 -2.49 -11.55 16.72
C ILE A 367 -2.60 -12.64 17.80
N TYR A 368 -1.98 -13.80 17.61
CA TYR A 368 -1.98 -14.87 18.61
C TYR A 368 -1.36 -14.41 19.93
N HIS A 369 -0.24 -13.69 19.86
CA HIS A 369 0.38 -13.13 21.04
C HIS A 369 -0.59 -12.17 21.78
N LEU A 370 -1.25 -11.25 21.08
CA LEU A 370 -2.20 -10.29 21.66
C LEU A 370 -3.45 -10.96 22.26
N GLN A 371 -3.83 -12.14 21.75
CA GLN A 371 -4.87 -12.98 22.34
C GLN A 371 -4.39 -13.79 23.55
N GLY A 372 -3.13 -13.61 23.99
CA GLY A 372 -2.51 -14.35 25.09
C GLY A 372 -2.07 -15.77 24.72
N ASN A 373 -2.08 -16.11 23.44
CA ASN A 373 -1.68 -17.41 22.92
C ASN A 373 -0.21 -17.40 22.47
N SER A 374 0.70 -17.17 23.42
CA SER A 374 2.13 -17.06 23.12
C SER A 374 2.74 -18.36 22.57
N ASN A 375 2.14 -19.53 22.82
CA ASN A 375 2.61 -20.79 22.23
C ASN A 375 2.40 -20.80 20.71
N ASN A 376 1.22 -20.45 20.23
CA ASN A 376 0.96 -20.37 18.78
C ASN A 376 1.82 -19.28 18.11
N ALA A 377 1.99 -18.13 18.78
CA ALA A 377 2.88 -17.08 18.29
C ALA A 377 4.32 -17.58 18.13
N MET A 378 4.85 -18.26 19.16
CA MET A 378 6.17 -18.87 19.11
C MET A 378 6.31 -19.89 17.97
N GLU A 379 5.36 -20.81 17.83
CA GLU A 379 5.40 -21.84 16.77
C GLU A 379 5.48 -21.20 15.38
N ILE A 380 4.69 -20.14 15.15
CA ILE A 380 4.71 -19.41 13.88
C ILE A 380 6.07 -18.75 13.64
N TYR A 381 6.62 -18.06 14.63
CA TYR A 381 7.92 -17.41 14.46
C TYR A 381 9.06 -18.41 14.29
N GLU A 382 9.06 -19.51 15.04
CA GLU A 382 10.03 -20.61 14.87
C GLU A 382 9.96 -21.23 13.47
N GLN A 383 8.74 -21.40 12.92
CA GLN A 383 8.56 -21.84 11.54
C GLN A 383 9.15 -20.85 10.52
N ILE A 384 8.90 -19.55 10.67
CA ILE A 384 9.49 -18.52 9.79
C ILE A 384 11.02 -18.55 9.86
N VAL A 385 11.59 -18.62 11.07
CA VAL A 385 13.05 -18.73 11.28
C VAL A 385 13.61 -19.98 10.60
N ALA A 386 12.93 -21.12 10.71
CA ALA A 386 13.33 -22.36 10.05
C ALA A 386 13.29 -22.25 8.51
N TYR A 387 12.29 -21.56 7.95
CA TYR A 387 12.21 -21.34 6.51
C TYR A 387 13.32 -20.44 5.95
N HIS A 388 13.78 -19.45 6.73
CA HIS A 388 14.92 -18.59 6.36
C HIS A 388 16.25 -19.36 6.26
N GLY A 389 16.43 -20.43 7.06
CA GLY A 389 17.68 -21.19 7.13
C GLY A 389 18.86 -20.29 7.51
N ASP A 390 19.91 -20.32 6.72
CA ASP A 390 21.13 -19.50 6.92
C ASP A 390 21.02 -18.09 6.30
N THR A 391 19.87 -17.74 5.70
CA THR A 391 19.70 -16.46 5.00
C THR A 391 19.42 -15.33 6.00
N GLU A 392 20.44 -14.53 6.28
CA GLU A 392 20.31 -13.33 7.11
C GLU A 392 19.67 -12.19 6.33
N THR A 393 18.53 -11.70 6.82
CA THR A 393 17.82 -10.57 6.23
C THR A 393 17.27 -9.68 7.34
N ILE A 394 17.05 -8.40 7.04
CA ILE A 394 16.40 -7.47 7.99
C ILE A 394 15.06 -8.04 8.46
N GLY A 395 14.27 -8.65 7.56
CA GLY A 395 13.01 -9.31 7.90
C GLY A 395 13.18 -10.40 8.96
N LEU A 396 14.19 -11.27 8.82
CA LEU A 396 14.50 -12.30 9.82
C LEU A 396 14.84 -11.68 11.18
N ALA A 397 15.56 -10.56 11.22
CA ALA A 397 15.90 -9.90 12.48
C ALA A 397 14.66 -9.42 13.25
N LEU A 398 13.66 -8.87 12.54
CA LEU A 398 12.39 -8.45 13.15
C LEU A 398 11.58 -9.66 13.67
N ILE A 399 11.56 -10.78 12.91
CA ILE A 399 10.95 -12.03 13.39
C ILE A 399 11.65 -12.56 14.64
N LEU A 400 12.98 -12.50 14.70
CA LEU A 400 13.75 -12.94 15.86
C LEU A 400 13.48 -12.05 17.09
N ASN A 401 13.28 -10.75 16.89
CA ASN A 401 12.84 -9.84 17.95
C ASN A 401 11.45 -10.25 18.50
N ASN A 402 10.48 -10.52 17.63
CA ASN A 402 9.16 -11.01 18.06
C ASN A 402 9.20 -12.37 18.73
N LEU A 403 10.01 -13.30 18.21
CA LEU A 403 10.23 -14.60 18.84
C LEU A 403 10.83 -14.44 20.24
N ALA A 404 11.74 -13.49 20.41
CA ALA A 404 12.34 -13.21 21.72
C ALA A 404 11.31 -12.70 22.74
N LEU A 405 10.40 -11.82 22.32
CA LEU A 405 9.28 -11.37 23.14
C LEU A 405 8.31 -12.51 23.46
N ALA A 406 7.98 -13.36 22.49
CA ALA A 406 7.12 -14.52 22.73
C ALA A 406 7.77 -15.55 23.69
N TYR A 407 9.09 -15.70 23.65
CA TYR A 407 9.85 -16.47 24.64
C TYR A 407 9.80 -15.84 26.04
N LEU A 408 9.79 -14.51 26.15
CA LEU A 408 9.70 -13.80 27.43
C LEU A 408 8.40 -14.11 28.16
N ASP A 409 7.25 -14.07 27.48
CA ASP A 409 5.94 -14.39 28.07
C ASP A 409 5.92 -15.77 28.74
N ARG A 410 6.74 -16.68 28.22
CA ARG A 410 6.88 -18.07 28.66
C ARG A 410 8.06 -18.26 29.62
N MET A 411 8.65 -17.17 30.09
CA MET A 411 9.81 -17.14 30.99
C MET A 411 11.04 -17.89 30.44
N LYS A 412 11.14 -18.02 29.11
CA LYS A 412 12.27 -18.67 28.41
C LYS A 412 13.40 -17.65 28.18
N PHE A 413 13.90 -17.05 29.26
CA PHE A 413 14.86 -15.93 29.22
C PHE A 413 16.13 -16.21 28.40
N LYS A 414 16.67 -17.43 28.50
CA LYS A 414 17.87 -17.83 27.73
C LYS A 414 17.61 -17.82 26.22
N SER A 415 16.47 -18.37 25.80
CA SER A 415 16.07 -18.39 24.38
C SER A 415 15.76 -16.99 23.87
N ALA A 416 15.07 -16.17 24.68
CA ALA A 416 14.81 -14.77 24.36
C ALA A 416 16.12 -13.99 24.11
N ASN A 417 17.10 -14.12 25.01
CA ASN A 417 18.37 -13.43 24.86
C ASN A 417 19.16 -13.89 23.61
N LEU A 418 19.16 -15.20 23.32
CA LEU A 418 19.80 -15.72 22.10
C LEU A 418 19.16 -15.13 20.82
N SER A 419 17.82 -15.04 20.79
CA SER A 419 17.09 -14.44 19.66
C SER A 419 17.41 -12.96 19.50
N PHE A 420 17.45 -12.17 20.59
CA PHE A 420 17.86 -10.75 20.54
C PHE A 420 19.28 -10.57 20.01
N VAL A 421 20.24 -11.37 20.52
CA VAL A 421 21.64 -11.29 20.08
C VAL A 421 21.75 -11.57 18.58
N LYS A 422 21.03 -12.58 18.07
CA LYS A 422 21.02 -12.88 16.64
C LYS A 422 20.35 -11.76 15.82
N ALA A 423 19.23 -11.21 16.28
CA ALA A 423 18.57 -10.08 15.64
C ALA A 423 19.50 -8.86 15.54
N LEU A 424 20.19 -8.50 16.62
CA LEU A 424 21.13 -7.38 16.64
C LEU A 424 22.34 -7.60 15.75
N ALA A 425 22.88 -8.83 15.71
CA ALA A 425 24.00 -9.15 14.82
C ALA A 425 23.63 -8.93 13.35
N ILE A 426 22.44 -9.37 12.94
CA ILE A 426 21.91 -9.13 11.58
C ILE A 426 21.71 -7.63 11.36
N LEU A 427 21.01 -6.92 12.24
CA LEU A 427 20.74 -5.49 12.02
C LEU A 427 22.03 -4.65 11.95
N LYS A 428 23.04 -4.96 12.77
CA LYS A 428 24.35 -4.28 12.77
C LYS A 428 25.20 -4.59 11.54
N SER A 429 24.92 -5.67 10.79
CA SER A 429 25.58 -5.92 9.51
C SER A 429 24.99 -5.11 8.36
N TYR A 430 23.72 -4.69 8.47
CA TYR A 430 23.01 -3.89 7.46
C TYR A 430 22.98 -2.38 7.75
N PHE A 431 22.96 -1.99 9.02
CA PHE A 431 22.73 -0.60 9.43
C PHE A 431 23.81 -0.06 10.37
N TYR A 432 23.95 1.27 10.42
CA TYR A 432 24.74 1.97 11.45
C TYR A 432 24.08 1.83 12.82
N GLU A 433 24.88 1.89 13.90
CA GLU A 433 24.43 1.66 15.29
C GLU A 433 23.19 2.47 15.71
N ASN A 434 23.00 3.67 15.15
CA ASN A 434 21.86 4.55 15.49
C ASN A 434 20.57 4.27 14.71
N HIS A 435 20.48 3.17 13.96
CA HIS A 435 19.27 2.84 13.22
C HIS A 435 18.13 2.45 14.16
N GLN A 436 16.91 2.91 13.88
CA GLN A 436 15.72 2.71 14.72
C GLN A 436 15.46 1.23 15.09
N PHE A 437 15.69 0.31 14.15
CA PHE A 437 15.51 -1.12 14.42
C PHE A 437 16.53 -1.65 15.43
N ILE A 438 17.79 -1.20 15.38
CA ILE A 438 18.80 -1.60 16.37
C ILE A 438 18.39 -1.09 17.75
N GLN A 439 18.08 0.20 17.86
CA GLN A 439 17.66 0.82 19.13
C GLN A 439 16.44 0.12 19.74
N ARG A 440 15.47 -0.30 18.91
CA ARG A 440 14.29 -1.02 19.37
C ARG A 440 14.62 -2.39 19.92
N VAL A 441 15.40 -3.18 19.19
CA VAL A 441 15.80 -4.52 19.62
C VAL A 441 16.66 -4.44 20.89
N GLU A 442 17.55 -3.43 21.01
CA GLU A 442 18.32 -3.17 22.23
C GLU A 442 17.40 -2.80 23.41
N LYS A 443 16.41 -1.93 23.21
CA LYS A 443 15.40 -1.58 24.23
C LYS A 443 14.65 -2.84 24.70
N ASN A 444 14.18 -3.67 23.79
CA ASN A 444 13.46 -4.91 24.12
C ASN A 444 14.36 -5.89 24.88
N GLN A 445 15.61 -6.06 24.44
CA GLN A 445 16.59 -6.91 25.14
C GLN A 445 16.86 -6.41 26.57
N MET A 446 16.97 -5.09 26.77
CA MET A 446 17.14 -4.50 28.10
C MET A 446 15.93 -4.76 29.01
N LEU A 447 14.71 -4.63 28.50
CA LEU A 447 13.49 -4.94 29.25
C LEU A 447 13.47 -6.41 29.69
N VAL A 448 13.86 -7.32 28.81
CA VAL A 448 13.97 -8.76 29.12
C VAL A 448 15.02 -9.04 30.18
N ALA A 449 16.19 -8.39 30.10
CA ALA A 449 17.23 -8.53 31.11
C ALA A 449 16.76 -8.05 32.50
N GLN A 450 16.01 -6.95 32.55
CA GLN A 450 15.41 -6.44 33.79
C GLN A 450 14.35 -7.40 34.34
N ALA A 451 13.47 -7.92 33.49
CA ALA A 451 12.45 -8.90 33.88
C ALA A 451 13.08 -10.18 34.46
N ALA A 452 14.13 -10.70 33.81
CA ALA A 452 14.85 -11.87 34.28
C ALA A 452 15.50 -11.64 35.66
N LEU A 453 16.11 -10.47 35.88
CA LEU A 453 16.72 -10.10 37.15
C LEU A 453 15.68 -9.91 38.27
N SER A 454 14.47 -9.47 37.95
CA SER A 454 13.39 -9.34 38.95
C SER A 454 12.75 -10.68 39.35
N TYR A 455 12.94 -11.71 38.53
CA TYR A 455 12.38 -13.05 38.75
C TYR A 455 13.34 -13.98 39.50
N MET A 456 14.65 -13.73 39.42
CA MET A 456 15.70 -14.41 40.20
C MET A 456 15.81 -13.79 41.59
#